data_AF-A0AB39Q6X5-F1
#
_entry.id   AF-A0AB39Q6X5-F1
#
_cell.length_a   1.000
_cell.length_b   1.000
_cell.length_c   1.000
_cell.angle_alpha   90.00
_cell.angle_beta   90.00
_cell.angle_gamma   90.00
#
_symmetry.space_group_name_H-M   'P 1'
#
loop_
_entity.id
_entity.type
_entity.pdbx_description
1 polymer ?
#
loop_
_entity_poly.entity_id
_entity_poly.type
_entity_poly.pdbx_seq_one_letter_code
_entity_poly.pdbx_strand_id
1 'polypeptide(L)' 'MSVTSLSERLAGNGLQQHLHAEATAVEEGCIPRYESCAWDSQCCHGLICEWFHCYLQG' A
#
# COMPACT_ATOMS: atom_id res chain seq x y z
N MET A 1 -0.08 0.26 52.05
CA MET A 1 -0.34 1.04 50.83
C MET A 1 0.15 0.20 49.67
N SER A 2 -0.77 -0.45 48.95
CA SER A 2 -0.44 -1.40 47.89
C SER A 2 0.03 -0.64 46.66
N VAL A 3 1.32 -0.75 46.35
CA VAL A 3 1.92 -0.26 45.10
C VAL A 3 1.53 -1.23 43.99
N THR A 4 0.36 -1.03 43.40
CA THR A 4 -0.02 -1.73 42.17
C THR A 4 0.90 -1.27 41.06
N SER A 5 1.56 -2.23 40.42
CA SER A 5 2.56 -1.97 39.39
C SER A 5 1.91 -1.26 38.22
N LEU A 6 2.57 -0.27 37.62
CA LEU A 6 2.07 0.43 36.42
C LEU A 6 1.67 -0.57 35.31
N SER A 7 2.33 -1.73 35.27
CA SER A 7 2.07 -2.84 34.36
C SER A 7 0.66 -3.43 34.47
N GLU A 8 0.05 -3.46 35.66
CA GLU A 8 -1.30 -3.99 35.88
C GLU A 8 -2.38 -3.04 35.33
N ARG A 9 -2.11 -1.73 35.31
CA ARG A 9 -3.04 -0.71 34.78
C ARG A 9 -3.06 -0.69 33.25
N LEU A 10 -1.94 -1.02 32.60
CA LEU A 10 -1.86 -1.10 31.13
C LEU A 10 -2.49 -2.38 30.57
N ALA A 11 -2.60 -3.45 31.37
CA ALA A 11 -3.24 -4.70 30.95
C ALA A 11 -4.79 -4.65 31.02
N GLY A 12 -5.36 -3.77 31.87
CA GLY A 12 -6.80 -3.68 32.10
C GLY A 12 -7.56 -2.78 31.12
N ASN A 13 -6.86 -1.95 30.34
CA ASN A 13 -7.48 -1.14 29.30
C ASN A 13 -6.93 -1.62 27.98
N GLY A 14 -7.71 -2.50 27.33
CA GLY A 14 -7.46 -3.02 26.00
C GLY A 14 -7.23 -1.86 25.04
N LEU A 15 -5.98 -1.45 24.91
CA LEU A 15 -5.47 -0.66 23.81
C LEU A 15 -5.54 -1.58 22.60
N GLN A 16 -6.77 -1.73 22.09
CA GLN A 16 -7.05 -2.15 20.75
C GLN A 16 -6.39 -1.09 19.88
N GLN A 17 -5.09 -1.28 19.62
CA GLN A 17 -4.38 -0.56 18.60
C GLN A 17 -5.09 -0.97 17.32
N HIS A 18 -6.10 -0.18 16.94
CA HIS A 18 -6.54 -0.08 15.58
C HIS A 18 -5.30 0.38 14.82
N LEU A 19 -4.49 -0.59 14.39
CA LEU A 19 -3.63 -0.47 13.23
C LEU A 19 -4.60 -0.19 12.06
N HIS A 20 -5.06 1.05 11.97
CA HIS A 20 -5.42 1.60 10.68
C HIS A 20 -4.11 1.58 9.92
N ALA A 21 -3.88 0.49 9.18
CA ALA A 21 -3.01 0.53 8.04
C ALA A 21 -3.68 1.57 7.14
N GLU A 22 -3.22 2.82 7.25
CA GLU A 22 -3.43 3.82 6.23
C GLU A 22 -3.13 3.09 4.93
N ALA A 23 -4.14 3.01 4.04
CA ALA A 23 -3.87 2.54 2.71
C ALA A 23 -2.80 3.50 2.20
N THR A 24 -1.55 3.04 2.16
CA THR A 24 -0.51 3.68 1.38
C THR A 24 -1.06 3.58 -0.02
N ALA A 25 -1.83 4.59 -0.42
CA ALA A 25 -2.05 4.89 -1.81
C ALA A 25 -0.64 5.14 -2.29
N VAL A 26 0.02 4.05 -2.71
CA VAL A 26 1.14 4.09 -3.60
C VAL A 26 0.61 5.02 -4.66
N GLU A 27 1.16 6.23 -4.72
CA GLU A 27 0.87 7.15 -5.80
C GLU A 27 1.09 6.29 -7.05
N GLU A 28 0.00 5.89 -7.72
CA GLU A 28 0.08 4.93 -8.82
C GLU A 28 0.68 5.69 -9.99
N GLY A 29 1.99 5.92 -9.89
CA GLY A 29 2.81 6.42 -10.96
C GLY A 29 2.62 5.48 -12.13
N CYS A 30 2.46 6.06 -13.31
CA CYS A 30 2.29 5.26 -14.50
C CYS A 30 3.50 4.32 -14.70
N ILE A 31 3.24 3.14 -15.23
CA ILE A 31 4.22 2.09 -15.45
C ILE A 31 5.03 2.45 -16.70
N PRO A 32 6.37 2.56 -16.58
CA PRO A 32 7.21 2.92 -17.71
C PRO A 32 7.36 1.75 -18.70
N ARG A 33 7.98 2.03 -19.85
CA ARG A 33 8.15 1.04 -20.93
C ARG A 33 8.90 -0.20 -20.45
N TYR A 34 8.45 -1.38 -20.89
CA TYR A 34 8.96 -2.72 -20.55
C TYR A 34 8.73 -3.19 -19.11
N GLU A 35 8.14 -2.36 -18.25
CA GLU A 35 7.70 -2.79 -16.92
C GLU A 35 6.37 -3.55 -17.00
N SER A 36 6.11 -4.36 -15.98
CA SER A 36 4.94 -5.23 -15.92
C SER A 36 3.64 -4.47 -15.73
N CYS A 37 2.61 -4.81 -16.50
CA CYS A 37 1.28 -4.19 -16.43
C CYS A 37 0.18 -5.25 -16.52
N ALA A 38 -1.04 -4.89 -16.09
CA ALA A 38 -2.24 -5.71 -16.30
C ALA A 38 -3.32 -5.01 -17.14
N TRP A 39 -3.26 -3.68 -17.27
CA TRP A 39 -4.22 -2.87 -18.01
C TRP A 39 -3.47 -1.74 -18.74
N ASP A 40 -3.97 -1.29 -19.89
CA ASP A 40 -3.41 -0.16 -20.64
C ASP A 40 -3.34 1.12 -19.80
N SER A 41 -4.34 1.35 -18.93
CA SER A 41 -4.41 2.53 -18.05
C SER A 41 -3.32 2.61 -17.01
N GLN A 42 -2.59 1.51 -16.75
CA GLN A 42 -1.45 1.52 -15.86
C GLN A 42 -0.21 2.09 -16.55
N CYS A 43 -0.08 1.94 -17.87
CA CYS A 43 1.10 2.36 -18.60
C CYS A 43 1.16 3.90 -18.76
N CYS A 44 2.37 4.44 -18.84
CA CYS A 44 2.55 5.86 -19.11
C CYS A 44 1.97 6.28 -20.48
N HIS A 45 1.65 7.57 -20.59
CA HIS A 45 1.03 8.12 -21.80
C HIS A 45 1.80 7.73 -23.08
N GLY A 46 1.06 7.23 -24.08
CA GLY A 46 1.63 6.73 -25.34
C GLY A 46 2.08 5.26 -25.32
N LEU A 47 1.85 4.55 -24.21
CA LEU A 47 2.10 3.13 -24.09
C LEU A 47 0.80 2.33 -23.96
N ILE A 48 0.83 1.07 -24.39
CA ILE A 48 -0.22 0.07 -24.22
C ILE A 48 0.33 -1.15 -23.47
N CYS A 49 -0.54 -1.87 -22.76
CA CYS A 49 -0.19 -3.08 -22.04
C CYS A 49 -0.32 -4.29 -22.97
N GLU A 50 0.79 -4.72 -23.55
CA GLU A 50 0.85 -5.89 -24.43
C GLU A 50 1.68 -6.98 -23.77
N TRP A 51 1.23 -8.24 -23.80
CA TRP A 51 1.97 -9.36 -23.19
C TRP A 51 2.36 -9.15 -21.71
N PHE A 52 1.54 -8.42 -20.95
CA PHE A 52 1.81 -8.02 -19.56
C PHE A 52 2.99 -7.06 -19.38
N HIS A 53 3.40 -6.35 -20.43
CA HIS A 53 4.42 -5.29 -20.37
C HIS A 53 4.00 -4.04 -21.14
N CYS A 54 4.47 -2.86 -20.72
CA CYS A 54 4.15 -1.62 -21.41
C CYS A 54 5.00 -1.43 -22.68
N TYR A 55 4.36 -1.28 -23.85
CA TYR A 55 5.00 -1.04 -25.15
C TYR A 55 4.47 0.23 -25.82
N LEU A 56 5.21 0.78 -26.78
CA LEU A 56 4.72 1.91 -27.57
C LEU A 56 3.47 1.49 -28.36
N GLN A 57 2.45 2.34 -28.35
CA GLN A 57 1.34 2.21 -29.29
C GLN A 57 1.88 2.51 -30.69
N GLY A 58 2.01 1.47 -31.51
CA GLY A 58 2.55 1.54 -32.87
C GLY A 58 1.72 2.36 -33.85
#